data_AF-A0A7W2MLK1-F1
#
_entry.id   AF-A0A7W2MLK1-F1
#
_cell.length_a   1.000
_cell.length_b   1.000
_cell.length_c   1.000
_cell.angle_alpha   90.00
_cell.angle_beta   90.00
_cell.angle_gamma   90.00
#
_symmetry.space_group_name_H-M   'P 1'
#
loop_
_entity.id
_entity.type
_entity.pdbx_description
1 polymer ?
#
loop_
_entity_poly.entity_id
_entity_poly.type
_entity_poly.pdbx_seq_one_letter_code
_entity_poly.pdbx_strand_id
1 'polypeptide(L)'
;MKNILTSLALLFAFLLTACSSIPQDKIVKKPLISDHHLMMSLLHRPVTEDQKMMLAFAEQRERYSNDIFINTVSIKGPRTDEDNTQRTQHVYAALIERDVNSIRIMAAE
;
A
#
# COMPACT_ATOMS: atom_id res chain seq x y z
N MET A 1 -36.90 15.08 50.48
CA MET A 1 -36.82 13.85 49.65
C MET A 1 -37.44 14.01 48.25
N LYS A 2 -38.61 14.66 48.11
CA LYS A 2 -39.30 14.85 46.81
C LYS A 2 -38.48 15.63 45.75
N ASN A 3 -37.69 16.62 46.19
CA ASN A 3 -36.84 17.42 45.29
C ASN A 3 -35.59 16.65 44.83
N ILE A 4 -35.12 15.67 45.62
CA ILE A 4 -33.97 14.82 45.29
C ILE A 4 -34.39 13.74 44.29
N LEU A 5 -35.58 13.17 44.47
CA LEU A 5 -36.15 12.18 43.56
C LEU A 5 -36.43 12.78 42.17
N THR A 6 -36.91 14.03 42.13
CA THR A 6 -37.17 14.75 40.87
C THR A 6 -35.88 15.13 40.15
N SER A 7 -34.83 15.58 40.86
CA SER A 7 -33.52 15.82 40.25
C SER A 7 -32.87 14.54 39.70
N LEU A 8 -33.03 13.40 40.39
CA LEU A 8 -32.49 12.12 39.93
C LEU A 8 -33.23 11.60 38.69
N ALA A 9 -34.55 11.76 38.63
CA ALA A 9 -35.34 11.43 37.46
C ALA A 9 -34.97 12.28 36.23
N LEU A 10 -34.69 13.58 36.44
CA LEU A 10 -34.31 14.51 35.39
C LEU A 10 -32.91 14.21 34.82
N LEU A 11 -31.99 13.79 35.70
CA LEU A 11 -30.65 13.34 35.31
C LEU A 11 -30.71 12.02 34.51
N PHE A 12 -31.56 11.07 34.91
CA PHE A 12 -31.76 9.84 34.15
C PHE A 12 -32.37 10.09 32.77
N ALA A 13 -33.32 11.03 32.66
CA ALA A 13 -33.89 11.42 31.37
C ALA A 13 -32.85 12.06 30.43
N PHE A 14 -31.90 12.84 31.00
CA PHE A 14 -30.79 13.42 30.25
C PHE A 14 -29.78 12.38 29.76
N LEU A 15 -29.51 11.34 30.57
CA LEU A 15 -28.59 10.27 30.19
C LEU A 15 -29.16 9.35 29.10
N LEU A 16 -30.48 9.10 29.11
CA LEU A 16 -31.14 8.24 28.12
C LEU A 16 -31.26 8.91 26.73
N THR A 17 -31.18 10.24 26.64
CA THR A 17 -31.24 10.98 25.37
C THR A 17 -29.88 11.18 24.70
N ALA A 18 -28.77 10.90 25.38
CA ALA A 18 -27.41 11.10 24.88
C ALA A 18 -26.85 9.93 24.03
N CYS A 19 -27.54 8.79 23.94
CA CYS A 19 -27.01 7.55 23.31
C CYS A 19 -27.61 7.21 21.94
N SER A 20 -27.79 8.19 21.03
CA SER A 20 -28.34 7.94 19.69
C SER A 20 -27.48 8.42 18.52
N SER A 21 -26.38 9.13 18.73
CA SER A 21 -25.51 9.57 17.62
C SER A 21 -24.53 8.47 17.24
N ILE A 22 -25.01 7.41 16.59
CA ILE A 22 -24.14 6.56 15.77
C ILE A 22 -23.74 7.45 14.58
N PRO A 23 -22.46 7.81 14.41
CA PRO A 23 -22.04 8.45 13.17
C PRO A 23 -22.32 7.46 12.04
N GLN A 24 -23.33 7.77 11.22
CA GLN A 24 -23.57 7.08 9.97
C GLN A 24 -22.44 7.51 9.04
N ASP A 25 -21.28 6.86 9.17
CA ASP A 25 -20.26 6.92 8.13
C ASP A 25 -20.91 6.40 6.86
N LYS A 26 -21.37 7.34 6.01
CA LYS A 26 -21.89 7.01 4.70
C LYS A 26 -20.75 6.31 3.98
N ILE A 27 -20.88 4.99 3.82
CA ILE A 27 -19.99 4.20 2.98
C ILE A 27 -20.24 4.68 1.54
N VAL A 28 -19.52 5.73 1.15
CA VAL A 28 -19.53 6.23 -0.21
C VAL A 28 -18.88 5.16 -1.06
N LYS A 29 -19.69 4.51 -1.91
CA LYS A 29 -19.17 3.55 -2.88
C LYS A 29 -18.15 4.26 -3.75
N LYS A 30 -16.97 3.65 -3.88
CA LYS A 30 -15.92 4.15 -4.77
C LYS A 30 -16.50 4.21 -6.19
N PRO A 31 -16.28 5.31 -6.94
CA PRO A 31 -16.76 5.41 -8.31
C PRO A 31 -16.20 4.25 -9.15
N LEU A 32 -16.98 3.80 -10.14
CA LEU A 32 -16.49 2.85 -11.14
C LEU A 32 -15.55 3.60 -12.07
N ILE A 33 -14.26 3.45 -11.79
CA ILE A 33 -13.16 4.06 -12.53
C ILE A 33 -12.77 3.09 -13.65
N SER A 34 -12.51 3.60 -14.85
CA SER A 34 -11.98 2.77 -15.94
C SER A 34 -10.54 2.32 -15.62
N ASP A 35 -10.16 1.12 -16.07
CA ASP A 35 -8.81 0.58 -15.84
C ASP A 35 -7.70 1.53 -16.30
N HIS A 36 -7.93 2.27 -17.39
CA HIS A 36 -7.02 3.31 -17.87
C HIS A 36 -6.86 4.46 -16.86
N HIS A 37 -7.95 4.93 -16.27
CA HIS A 37 -7.88 5.98 -15.26
C HIS A 37 -7.20 5.47 -13.98
N LEU A 38 -7.47 4.22 -13.59
CA LEU A 38 -6.76 3.58 -12.49
C LEU A 38 -5.25 3.55 -12.76
N MET A 39 -4.83 3.08 -13.94
CA MET A 39 -3.43 3.07 -14.36
C MET A 39 -2.79 4.46 -14.28
N MET A 40 -3.45 5.49 -14.82
CA MET A 40 -2.92 6.85 -14.78
C MET A 40 -2.84 7.41 -13.36
N SER A 41 -3.78 7.06 -12.48
CA SER A 41 -3.74 7.44 -11.05
C SER A 41 -2.65 6.72 -10.25
N LEU A 42 -2.15 5.59 -10.75
CA LEU A 42 -1.03 4.88 -10.12
C LEU A 42 0.32 5.54 -10.42
N LEU A 43 0.40 6.35 -11.48
CA LEU A 43 1.58 7.17 -11.76
C LEU A 43 1.73 8.25 -10.67
N HIS A 44 2.94 8.42 -10.13
CA HIS A 44 3.26 9.38 -9.07
C HIS A 44 2.48 9.16 -7.76
N ARG A 45 2.04 7.93 -7.49
CA ARG A 45 1.36 7.62 -6.23
C ARG A 45 2.29 7.89 -5.03
N PRO A 46 1.76 8.33 -3.88
CA PRO A 46 2.56 8.33 -2.65
C PRO A 46 2.98 6.90 -2.30
N VAL A 47 4.19 6.75 -1.75
CA VAL A 47 4.71 5.45 -1.31
C VAL A 47 3.77 4.84 -0.27
N THR A 48 3.29 3.63 -0.52
CA THR A 48 2.39 2.92 0.39
C THR A 48 3.15 2.47 1.64
N GLU A 49 2.44 2.27 2.75
CA GLU A 49 3.08 1.88 4.01
C GLU A 49 3.81 0.53 3.90
N ASP A 50 3.21 -0.41 3.17
CA ASP A 50 3.83 -1.70 2.84
C ASP A 50 5.14 -1.54 2.06
N GLN A 51 5.19 -0.62 1.08
CA GLN A 51 6.43 -0.33 0.35
C GLN A 51 7.50 0.30 1.26
N LYS A 52 7.13 1.19 2.17
CA LYS A 52 8.09 1.76 3.13
C LYS A 52 8.68 0.68 4.03
N MET A 53 7.85 -0.25 4.49
CA MET A 53 8.29 -1.40 5.27
C MET A 53 9.28 -2.27 4.47
N MET A 54 8.96 -2.58 3.21
CA MET A 54 9.88 -3.31 2.33
C MET A 54 11.23 -2.60 2.15
N LEU A 55 11.21 -1.27 1.94
CA LEU A 55 12.42 -0.47 1.80
C LEU A 55 13.26 -0.49 3.08
N ALA A 56 12.62 -0.39 4.26
CA ALA A 56 13.30 -0.51 5.54
C ALA A 56 13.95 -1.89 5.71
N PHE A 57 13.28 -2.97 5.31
CA PHE A 57 13.87 -4.32 5.32
C PHE A 57 15.03 -4.46 4.35
N ALA A 58 14.95 -3.87 3.16
CA ALA A 58 16.03 -3.88 2.19
C ALA A 58 17.27 -3.14 2.71
N GLU A 59 17.08 -1.93 3.27
CA GLU A 59 18.15 -1.16 3.90
C GLU A 59 18.79 -1.93 5.06
N GLN A 60 17.97 -2.56 5.90
CA GLN A 60 18.48 -3.39 6.98
C GLN A 60 19.32 -4.56 6.44
N ARG A 61 18.85 -5.22 5.37
CA ARG A 61 19.59 -6.33 4.74
C ARG A 61 20.93 -5.88 4.19
N GLU A 62 21.02 -4.72 3.53
CA GLU A 62 22.27 -4.16 3.00
C GLU A 62 23.30 -3.85 4.10
N ARG A 63 22.83 -3.35 5.25
CA ARG A 63 23.71 -3.07 6.40
C ARG A 63 24.33 -4.35 6.97
N TYR A 64 23.57 -5.45 7.03
CA TYR A 64 24.05 -6.73 7.56
C TYR A 64 24.73 -7.63 6.52
N SER A 65 24.51 -7.42 5.21
CA SER A 65 25.07 -8.29 4.17
C SER A 65 26.58 -8.12 3.96
N ASN A 66 27.18 -7.01 4.39
CA ASN A 66 28.62 -6.78 4.22
C ASN A 66 29.50 -7.74 5.03
N ASP A 67 28.95 -8.40 6.07
CA ASP A 67 29.73 -9.23 7.01
C ASP A 67 29.46 -10.73 6.86
N ILE A 68 28.53 -11.13 5.97
CA ILE A 68 28.13 -12.53 5.77
C ILE A 68 28.59 -12.98 4.38
N PHE A 69 29.68 -13.76 4.33
CA PHE A 69 30.10 -14.44 3.11
C PHE A 69 29.09 -15.54 2.74
N ILE A 70 28.26 -15.29 1.73
CA ILE A 70 27.35 -16.28 1.15
C ILE A 70 28.05 -16.86 -0.10
N ASN A 71 28.42 -18.15 -0.04
CA ASN A 71 28.91 -18.88 -1.22
C ASN A 71 27.73 -19.10 -2.20
N THR A 72 27.56 -18.20 -3.15
CA THR A 72 26.53 -18.32 -4.18
C THR A 72 26.98 -19.32 -5.24
N VAL A 73 26.29 -20.44 -5.36
CA VAL A 73 26.46 -21.36 -6.49
C VAL A 73 25.44 -21.00 -7.58
N SER A 74 25.91 -20.77 -8.80
CA SER A 74 25.01 -20.59 -9.94
C SER A 74 24.44 -21.94 -10.34
N ILE A 75 23.12 -22.10 -10.25
CA ILE A 75 22.38 -23.29 -10.68
C ILE A 75 21.72 -23.02 -12.05
N LYS A 76 22.40 -22.24 -12.91
CA LYS A 76 21.92 -21.98 -14.27
C LYS A 76 22.71 -22.86 -15.24
N GLY A 77 22.01 -23.78 -15.91
CA GLY A 77 22.57 -24.54 -17.01
C GLY A 77 22.72 -23.67 -18.26
N PRO A 78 23.64 -24.00 -19.19
CA PRO A 78 23.83 -23.24 -20.42
C PRO A 78 22.52 -23.23 -21.22
N ARG A 79 22.03 -22.03 -21.54
CA ARG A 79 20.82 -21.81 -22.32
C ARG A 79 21.19 -20.99 -23.54
N THR A 80 20.92 -21.51 -24.73
CA THR A 80 21.34 -20.92 -26.02
C THR A 80 20.54 -19.69 -26.45
N ASP A 81 19.50 -19.30 -25.70
CA ASP A 81 18.51 -18.29 -26.10
C ASP A 81 18.51 -17.05 -25.19
N GLU A 82 19.63 -16.72 -24.55
CA GLU A 82 19.70 -15.57 -23.61
C GLU A 82 19.67 -14.20 -24.29
N ASP A 83 19.90 -14.13 -25.61
CA ASP A 83 20.08 -12.87 -26.33
C ASP A 83 18.79 -12.23 -26.85
N ASN A 84 17.61 -12.78 -26.53
CA ASN A 84 16.36 -12.15 -26.92
C ASN A 84 15.95 -11.03 -25.94
N THR A 85 16.65 -9.90 -26.03
CA THR A 85 16.32 -8.68 -25.27
C THR A 85 15.10 -7.93 -25.81
N GLN A 86 14.33 -8.49 -26.76
CA GLN A 86 13.10 -7.86 -27.24
C GLN A 86 12.00 -7.93 -26.18
N ARG A 87 12.09 -7.03 -25.21
CA ARG A 87 11.03 -6.77 -24.26
C ARG A 87 9.89 -6.09 -25.01
N THR A 88 8.72 -6.72 -25.07
CA THR A 88 7.52 -6.09 -25.60
C THR A 88 7.26 -4.79 -24.85
N GLN A 89 7.40 -3.65 -25.56
CA GLN A 89 7.15 -2.33 -25.00
C GLN A 89 5.66 -2.03 -25.05
N HIS A 90 5.06 -1.83 -23.88
CA HIS A 90 3.67 -1.39 -23.78
C HIS A 90 3.55 0.10 -24.12
N VAL A 91 2.38 0.54 -24.61
CA VAL A 91 2.15 1.95 -25.02
C VAL A 91 2.48 2.95 -23.91
N TYR A 92 2.23 2.58 -22.66
CA TYR A 92 2.51 3.43 -21.49
C TYR A 92 3.87 3.17 -20.83
N ALA A 93 4.73 2.32 -21.41
CA ALA A 93 6.02 1.96 -20.81
C ALA A 93 6.88 3.20 -20.51
N ALA A 94 6.93 4.15 -21.46
CA ALA A 94 7.68 5.40 -21.28
C ALA A 94 7.12 6.29 -20.15
N LEU A 95 5.82 6.24 -19.87
CA LEU A 95 5.22 6.99 -18.77
C LEU A 95 5.49 6.32 -17.42
N ILE A 96 5.42 4.99 -17.38
CA ILE A 96 5.73 4.21 -16.18
C ILE A 96 7.21 4.35 -15.82
N GLU A 97 8.11 4.30 -16.80
CA GLU A 97 9.56 4.43 -16.57
C GLU A 97 9.97 5.81 -16.04
N ARG A 98 9.21 6.85 -16.37
CA ARG A 98 9.43 8.22 -15.85
C ARG A 98 8.90 8.43 -14.43
N ASP A 99 8.11 7.50 -13.91
CA ASP A 99 7.61 7.60 -12.54
C ASP A 99 8.72 7.27 -11.54
N VAL A 100 8.94 8.17 -10.59
CA VAL A 100 9.96 8.07 -9.53
C VAL A 100 9.72 6.86 -8.61
N ASN A 101 8.47 6.41 -8.50
CA ASN A 101 8.08 5.28 -7.66
C ASN A 101 7.91 3.97 -8.47
N SER A 102 8.31 3.97 -9.74
CA SER A 102 8.26 2.76 -10.58
C SER A 102 9.31 1.74 -10.15
N ILE A 103 8.93 0.46 -10.17
CA ILE A 103 9.83 -0.65 -9.85
C ILE A 103 10.21 -1.34 -11.15
N ARG A 104 11.51 -1.31 -11.48
CA ARG A 104 12.06 -2.08 -12.59
C ARG A 104 12.52 -3.45 -12.09
N ILE A 105 11.77 -4.50 -12.42
CA ILE A 105 12.23 -5.87 -12.21
C ILE A 105 13.26 -6.18 -13.31
N MET A 106 14.53 -6.19 -12.91
CA MET A 106 15.62 -6.75 -13.70
C MET A 106 15.72 -8.23 -13.31
N ALA A 107 15.70 -9.12 -14.30
CA ALA A 107 16.08 -10.50 -14.05
C ALA A 107 17.57 -10.48 -13.66
N ALA A 108 17.91 -11.08 -12.52
CA ALA A 108 19.32 -11.28 -12.16
C ALA A 108 19.92 -12.27 -13.16
N GLU A 109 21.06 -11.91 -13.75
CA GLU A 109 21.88 -12.79 -14.60
C GLU A 109 22.59 -13.89 -13.78
#